data_AF-A0A9X4ESC4-F1
#
_entry.id   AF-A0A9X4ESC4-F1
#
_cell.length_a   1.000
_cell.length_b   1.000
_cell.length_c   1.000
_cell.angle_alpha   90.00
_cell.angle_beta   90.00
_cell.angle_gamma   90.00
#
_symmetry.space_group_name_H-M   'P 1'
#
loop_
_entity.id
_entity.type
_entity.pdbx_description
1 polymer ?
#
loop_
_entity_poly.entity_id
_entity_poly.type
_entity_poly.pdbx_seq_one_letter_code
_entity_poly.pdbx_strand_id
1 'polypeptide(L)' 'MSFGENLKKIRTEKNISQGDLGKMIDVHSTHISRYERNLTSPTIEVTRKIADALEVTTDA' A
#
# COMPACT_ATOMS: atom_id res chain seq x y z
N MET A 1 14.42 -0.32 6.13
CA MET A 1 12.99 -0.68 5.94
C MET A 1 12.70 -0.55 4.46
N SER A 2 12.19 -1.60 3.84
CA SER A 2 11.78 -1.60 2.43
C SER A 2 10.40 -0.92 2.25
N PHE A 3 10.06 -0.56 1.02
CA PHE A 3 8.72 -0.04 0.69
C PHE A 3 7.61 -0.97 1.19
N GLY A 4 7.71 -2.27 0.92
CA GLY A 4 6.70 -3.25 1.33
C GLY A 4 6.52 -3.36 2.84
N GLU A 5 7.63 -3.31 3.60
CA GLU A 5 7.59 -3.32 5.06
C GLU A 5 6.93 -2.05 5.62
N ASN A 6 7.26 -0.89 5.07
CA ASN A 6 6.68 0.39 5.49
C ASN A 6 5.17 0.45 5.16
N LEU A 7 4.80 0.01 3.96
CA LEU A 7 3.40 -0.07 3.54
C LEU A 7 2.58 -0.96 4.50
N LYS A 8 3.09 -2.15 4.80
CA LYS A 8 2.44 -3.07 5.73
C LYS A 8 2.27 -2.44 7.11
N LYS A 9 3.33 -1.83 7.63
CA LYS A 9 3.34 -1.16 8.93
C LYS A 9 2.24 -0.11 9.02
N ILE A 10 2.26 0.88 8.13
CA ILE A 10 1.29 2.00 8.11
C ILE A 10 -0.14 1.47 7.96
N ARG A 11 -0.37 0.52 7.04
CA ARG A 11 -1.69 -0.07 6.83
C ARG A 11 -2.21 -0.73 8.11
N THR A 12 -1.37 -1.49 8.82
CA THR A 12 -1.76 -2.15 10.07
C THR A 12 -1.96 -1.17 11.22
N GLU A 13 -1.15 -0.10 11.32
CA GLU A 13 -1.35 0.96 12.32
C GLU A 13 -2.69 1.68 12.15
N LYS A 14 -3.19 1.76 10.91
CA LYS A 14 -4.51 2.30 10.57
C LYS A 14 -5.64 1.27 10.64
N ASN A 15 -5.38 0.04 11.07
CA ASN A 15 -6.36 -1.07 11.12
C ASN A 15 -7.05 -1.37 9.78
N ILE A 16 -6.38 -1.12 8.66
CA ILE A 16 -6.91 -1.37 7.30
C ILE A 16 -6.48 -2.78 6.88
N SER A 17 -7.38 -3.61 6.31
CA SER A 17 -6.97 -4.91 5.75
C SER A 17 -6.34 -4.75 4.35
N GLN A 18 -5.61 -5.75 3.86
CA GLN A 18 -5.13 -5.73 2.46
C GLN A 18 -6.29 -5.66 1.45
N GLY A 19 -7.45 -6.26 1.80
CA GLY A 19 -8.66 -6.19 1.01
C GLY A 19 -9.27 -4.79 0.97
N ASP A 20 -9.30 -4.11 2.12
CA ASP A 20 -9.86 -2.77 2.21
C ASP A 20 -8.98 -1.75 1.49
N LEU A 21 -7.65 -1.82 1.67
CA LEU A 21 -6.72 -0.98 0.91
C LEU A 21 -6.86 -1.23 -0.60
N GLY A 22 -7.00 -2.51 -1.01
CA GLY A 22 -7.26 -2.87 -2.40
C GLY A 22 -8.51 -2.18 -2.95
N LYS A 23 -9.63 -2.25 -2.21
CA LYS A 23 -10.88 -1.56 -2.60
C LYS A 23 -10.72 -0.03 -2.66
N MET A 24 -9.98 0.57 -1.72
CA MET A 24 -9.77 2.03 -1.67
C MET A 24 -9.03 2.56 -2.91
N ILE A 25 -8.11 1.76 -3.48
CA ILE A 25 -7.28 2.18 -4.63
C ILE A 25 -7.64 1.48 -5.95
N ASP A 26 -8.78 0.76 -5.96
CA ASP A 26 -9.29 -0.02 -7.10
C ASP A 26 -8.30 -1.07 -7.63
N VAL A 27 -7.73 -1.88 -6.72
CA VAL A 27 -6.90 -3.03 -7.05
C VAL A 27 -7.27 -4.26 -6.24
N HIS A 28 -6.96 -5.45 -6.77
CA HIS A 28 -7.17 -6.68 -6.03
C HIS A 28 -6.20 -6.80 -4.84
N SER A 29 -6.64 -7.37 -3.72
CA SER A 29 -5.85 -7.53 -2.48
C SER A 29 -4.53 -8.28 -2.69
N THR A 30 -4.45 -9.14 -3.70
CA THR A 30 -3.22 -9.83 -4.11
C THR A 30 -2.12 -8.87 -4.56
N HIS A 31 -2.46 -7.73 -5.15
CA HIS A 31 -1.48 -6.70 -5.49
C HIS A 31 -0.88 -6.10 -4.23
N ILE A 32 -1.71 -5.74 -3.25
CA ILE A 32 -1.26 -5.24 -1.94
C ILE A 32 -0.32 -6.23 -1.27
N SER A 33 -0.70 -7.51 -1.23
CA SER A 33 0.14 -8.58 -0.66
C SER A 33 1.50 -8.70 -1.37
N ARG A 34 1.54 -8.56 -2.70
CA ARG A 34 2.80 -8.60 -3.46
C ARG A 34 3.67 -7.37 -3.20
N TYR A 35 3.08 -6.19 -3.06
CA TYR A 35 3.79 -4.96 -2.68
C TYR A 35 4.41 -5.09 -1.29
N GLU A 36 3.63 -5.54 -0.30
CA GLU A 36 4.11 -5.72 1.09
C GLU A 36 5.22 -6.76 1.23
N ARG A 37 5.30 -7.71 0.28
CA ARG A 37 6.33 -8.76 0.23
C ARG A 37 7.50 -8.40 -0.71
N ASN A 38 7.54 -7.18 -1.25
CA ASN A 38 8.53 -6.72 -2.22
C ASN A 38 8.66 -7.64 -3.47
N LEU A 39 7.58 -8.34 -3.84
CA LEU A 39 7.55 -9.21 -5.02
C LEU A 39 7.30 -8.43 -6.32
N THR A 40 6.78 -7.21 -6.20
CA THR A 40 6.53 -6.30 -7.32
C THR A 40 6.49 -4.88 -6.78
N SER A 41 6.77 -3.90 -7.63
CA SER A 41 6.70 -2.48 -7.28
C SER A 41 5.43 -1.86 -7.86
N PRO A 42 4.73 -1.01 -7.11
CA PRO A 42 3.63 -0.22 -7.66
C PRO A 42 4.14 0.79 -8.69
N THR A 43 3.28 1.20 -9.62
CA THR A 43 3.55 2.36 -10.48
C THR A 43 3.45 3.64 -9.65
N ILE A 44 3.98 4.76 -10.18
CA ILE A 44 3.86 6.07 -9.51
C ILE A 44 2.40 6.42 -9.20
N GLU A 45 1.49 6.11 -10.13
CA GLU A 45 0.05 6.33 -9.93
C GLU A 45 -0.50 5.51 -8.76
N VAL A 46 -0.17 4.22 -8.69
CA VAL A 46 -0.60 3.34 -7.60
C VAL A 46 0.01 3.77 -6.27
N THR A 47 1.29 4.17 -6.25
CA THR A 47 1.95 4.72 -5.06
C THR A 47 1.22 5.95 -4.54
N ARG A 48 0.81 6.86 -5.44
CA ARG A 48 0.03 8.04 -5.05
C ARG A 48 -1.33 7.65 -4.47
N LYS A 49 -2.06 6.74 -5.12
CA LYS A 49 -3.34 6.25 -4.58
C LYS A 49 -3.19 5.59 -3.21
N ILE A 50 -2.10 4.83 -2.99
CA ILE A 50 -1.78 4.24 -1.68
C ILE A 50 -1.54 5.33 -0.64
N ALA A 51 -0.75 6.35 -0.97
CA ALA A 51 -0.44 7.45 -0.07
C ALA A 51 -1.71 8.25 0.29
N ASP A 52 -2.53 8.57 -0.71
CA ASP A 52 -3.81 9.25 -0.53
C ASP A 52 -4.78 8.41 0.34
N ALA A 53 -4.92 7.11 0.05
CA ALA A 53 -5.80 6.19 0.80
C ALA A 53 -5.34 5.95 2.25
N LEU A 54 -4.02 6.01 2.49
CA LEU A 54 -3.45 5.89 3.82
C LEU A 54 -3.26 7.24 4.50
N GLU A 55 -3.62 8.36 3.87
CA GLU A 55 -3.42 9.73 4.37
C GLU A 55 -1.97 9.96 4.87
N VAL A 56 -0.99 9.56 4.07
CA VAL A 56 0.44 9.76 4.33
C VAL A 56 1.09 10.50 3.16
N THR A 57 2.20 11.20 3.41
CA THR A 57 2.98 11.80 2.32
C THR A 57 3.91 10.77 1.69
N THR A 58 4.20 10.92 0.39
CA THR A 58 5.20 10.11 -0.32
C THR A 58 6.62 10.61 -0.10
N ASP A 59 6.90 11.33 0.98
CA ASP A 59 8.23 11.90 1.19
C ASP A 59 9.28 10.79 1.38
N ALA A 60 10.44 11.05 0.77
CA ALA A 60 11.58 10.15 0.67
C ALA A 60 12.36 10.01 1.99
#